data_AF-A0A1T4QBN2-F1
#
_entry.id   AF-A0A1T4QBN2-F1
#
_cell.length_a   1.000
_cell.length_b   1.000
_cell.length_c   1.000
_cell.angle_alpha   90.00
_cell.angle_beta   90.00
_cell.angle_gamma   90.00
#
_symmetry.space_group_name_H-M   'P 1'
#
loop_
_entity.id
_entity.type
_entity.pdbx_description
1 polymer ?
#
loop_
_entity_poly.entity_id
_entity_poly.type
_entity_poly.pdbx_seq_one_letter_code
_entity_poly.pdbx_strand_id
1 'polypeptide(L)'
;MSLIQSQTAIEIMNRIEGVRLHEKKGGKFKYFMYMTSAMRNTSIEALELSMRSYNVLMRAGLITIGQVVDSIASGSELRSIRNCGVKSVREIQEQLFIYQYFSLPQEKREDYLLEVVLMNQK
;
A
#
# COMPACT_ATOMS: atom_id res chain seq x y z
N MET A 1 13.08 3.26 -24.00
CA MET A 1 12.51 4.62 -24.14
C MET A 1 11.10 4.54 -23.56
N SER A 2 10.74 5.13 -22.42
CA SER A 2 11.28 6.29 -21.72
C SER A 2 11.48 6.02 -20.22
N LEU A 3 12.44 6.74 -19.65
CA LEU A 3 12.82 6.79 -18.24
C LEU A 3 11.71 7.42 -17.36
N ILE A 4 10.54 6.76 -17.23
CA ILE A 4 9.43 7.25 -16.38
C ILE A 4 8.92 6.17 -15.40
N GLN A 5 9.45 4.95 -15.41
CA GLN A 5 8.91 3.85 -14.58
C GLN A 5 9.44 3.79 -13.13
N SER A 6 10.09 4.84 -12.65
CA SER A 6 10.56 4.91 -11.26
C SER A 6 10.04 6.13 -10.51
N GLN A 7 8.84 6.62 -10.83
CA GLN A 7 8.10 7.48 -9.90
C GLN A 7 7.58 6.62 -8.74
N THR A 8 8.44 6.37 -7.76
CA THR A 8 8.09 5.69 -6.50
C THR A 8 6.93 6.43 -5.81
N ALA A 9 6.17 5.75 -4.95
CA ALA A 9 5.16 6.37 -4.08
C ALA A 9 5.68 7.65 -3.42
N ILE A 10 6.97 7.64 -3.07
CA ILE A 10 7.73 8.75 -2.51
C ILE A 10 7.74 9.96 -3.44
N GLU A 11 7.91 9.80 -4.76
CA GLU A 11 7.89 10.91 -5.72
C GLU A 11 6.49 11.45 -6.01
N ILE A 12 5.47 10.58 -5.97
CA ILE A 12 4.06 10.99 -6.04
C ILE A 12 3.71 11.81 -4.79
N MET A 13 4.14 11.34 -3.61
CA MET A 13 3.90 12.01 -2.33
C MET A 13 4.73 13.30 -2.17
N ASN A 14 5.95 13.36 -2.71
CA ASN A 14 6.83 14.54 -2.65
C ASN A 14 6.41 15.68 -3.60
N ARG A 15 5.63 15.39 -4.65
CA ARG A 15 5.09 16.43 -5.57
C ARG A 15 3.87 17.17 -5.03
N ILE A 16 3.28 16.68 -3.93
CA ILE A 16 2.17 17.35 -3.25
C ILE A 16 2.80 18.24 -2.18
N GLU A 17 2.81 19.55 -2.40
CA GLU A 17 3.30 20.49 -1.39
C GLU A 17 2.59 20.24 -0.05
N GLY A 18 3.37 20.03 1.01
CA GLY A 18 2.87 19.93 2.39
C GLY A 18 2.79 18.52 3.00
N VAL A 19 3.04 17.45 2.24
CA VAL A 19 3.04 16.09 2.79
C VAL A 19 4.44 15.64 3.18
N ARG A 20 4.98 16.21 4.27
CA ARG A 20 6.11 15.59 4.95
C ARG A 20 5.56 14.45 5.81
N LEU A 21 5.45 13.24 5.26
CA LEU A 21 5.41 12.04 6.10
C LEU A 21 6.79 11.93 6.76
N HIS A 22 6.98 12.67 7.84
CA HIS A 22 8.10 12.43 8.73
C HIS A 22 7.95 11.00 9.20
N GLU A 23 8.84 10.13 8.74
CA GLU A 23 8.99 8.78 9.25
C GLU A 23 9.42 8.90 10.73
N LYS A 24 8.48 9.16 11.64
CA LYS A 24 8.67 8.77 13.03
C LYS A 24 8.84 7.27 12.95
N LYS A 25 10.04 6.78 13.23
CA LYS A 25 10.37 5.36 13.26
C LYS A 25 9.28 4.61 14.04
N GLY A 26 8.43 3.84 13.35
CA GLY A 26 7.30 3.11 13.95
C GLY A 26 5.91 3.76 13.86
N GLY A 27 5.76 4.90 13.19
CA GLY A 27 4.45 5.51 12.90
C GLY A 27 3.60 4.62 12.00
N LYS A 28 2.31 4.46 12.33
CA LYS A 28 1.35 3.74 11.49
C LYS A 28 0.86 4.70 10.39
N PHE A 29 1.24 4.45 9.14
CA PHE A 29 0.64 5.13 7.98
C PHE A 29 -0.80 4.64 7.79
N LYS A 30 -1.76 5.56 7.82
CA LYS A 30 -3.20 5.26 7.74
C LYS A 30 -3.80 5.81 6.45
N TYR A 31 -4.63 5.01 5.80
CA TYR A 31 -5.41 5.44 4.64
C TYR A 31 -6.69 4.59 4.56
N PHE A 32 -7.73 5.11 3.90
CA PHE A 32 -8.91 4.33 3.58
C PHE A 32 -8.65 3.48 2.35
N MET A 33 -8.98 2.18 2.43
CA MET A 33 -8.93 1.30 1.28
C MET A 33 -10.29 1.30 0.56
N TYR A 34 -10.32 1.68 -0.71
CA TYR A 34 -11.48 1.56 -1.58
C TYR A 34 -11.22 0.44 -2.58
N MET A 35 -12.06 -0.60 -2.55
CA MET A 35 -11.88 -1.78 -3.38
C MET A 35 -13.09 -2.01 -4.27
N THR A 36 -12.84 -2.14 -5.57
CA THR A 36 -13.81 -2.71 -6.51
C THR A 36 -13.75 -4.25 -6.46
N SER A 37 -14.79 -4.92 -6.96
CA SER A 37 -14.79 -6.37 -7.10
C SER A 37 -13.64 -6.88 -7.98
N ALA A 38 -13.27 -6.11 -9.00
CA ALA A 38 -12.12 -6.42 -9.85
C ALA A 38 -10.81 -6.40 -9.04
N MET A 39 -10.57 -5.33 -8.28
CA MET A 39 -9.37 -5.22 -7.43
C MET A 39 -9.26 -6.35 -6.41
N ARG A 40 -10.38 -6.79 -5.82
CA ARG A 40 -10.39 -7.90 -4.84
C ARG A 40 -9.91 -9.22 -5.44
N ASN A 41 -10.19 -9.44 -6.72
CA ASN A 41 -9.83 -10.67 -7.43
C ASN A 41 -8.45 -10.60 -8.10
N THR A 42 -7.81 -9.42 -8.12
CA THR A 42 -6.45 -9.25 -8.66
C THR A 42 -5.42 -10.03 -7.84
N SER A 43 -4.50 -10.70 -8.52
CA SER A 43 -3.34 -11.38 -7.91
C SER A 43 -2.40 -10.41 -7.21
N ILE A 44 -1.75 -10.85 -6.13
CA ILE A 44 -0.70 -10.08 -5.44
C ILE A 44 0.52 -9.79 -6.32
N GLU A 45 0.67 -10.46 -7.47
CA GLU A 45 1.72 -10.17 -8.46
C GLU A 45 1.61 -8.74 -9.02
N ALA A 46 0.39 -8.19 -9.09
CA ALA A 46 0.16 -6.83 -9.55
C ALA A 46 0.69 -5.75 -8.58
N LEU A 47 1.09 -6.14 -7.36
CA LEU A 47 1.67 -5.24 -6.38
C LEU A 47 3.19 -5.08 -6.55
N GLU A 48 3.82 -5.80 -7.49
CA GLU A 48 5.27 -5.71 -7.78
C GLU A 48 6.16 -5.79 -6.53
N LEU A 49 5.75 -6.63 -5.57
CA LEU A 49 6.45 -6.81 -4.29
C LEU A 49 7.84 -7.42 -4.50
N SER A 50 8.78 -7.10 -3.61
CA SER A 50 10.01 -7.86 -3.50
C SER A 50 9.72 -9.34 -3.26
N MET A 51 10.62 -10.21 -3.73
CA MET A 51 10.52 -11.66 -3.53
C MET A 51 10.29 -12.03 -2.07
N ARG A 52 10.84 -11.27 -1.11
CA ARG A 52 10.64 -11.54 0.31
C ARG A 52 9.18 -11.32 0.72
N SER A 53 8.61 -10.18 0.36
CA SER A 53 7.26 -9.78 0.75
C SER A 53 6.18 -10.57 0.00
N TYR A 54 6.42 -10.84 -1.29
CA TYR A 54 5.61 -11.79 -2.07
C TYR A 54 5.57 -13.16 -1.39
N ASN A 55 6.73 -13.73 -1.06
CA ASN A 55 6.80 -15.05 -0.42
C ASN A 55 6.20 -15.08 1.00
N VAL A 56 6.16 -13.95 1.71
CA VAL A 56 5.45 -13.85 2.99
C VAL A 56 3.95 -14.06 2.78
N LEU A 57 3.36 -13.35 1.81
CA LEU A 57 1.94 -13.44 1.50
C LEU A 57 1.57 -14.83 0.96
N MET A 58 2.37 -15.36 0.03
CA MET A 58 2.15 -16.70 -0.53
C MET A 58 2.16 -17.80 0.53
N ARG A 59 3.10 -17.77 1.48
CA ARG A 59 3.14 -18.75 2.58
C ARG A 59 1.96 -18.63 3.55
N ALA A 60 1.37 -17.44 3.66
CA ALA A 60 0.16 -17.21 4.43
C ALA A 60 -1.12 -17.59 3.66
N GLY A 61 -1.01 -18.03 2.39
CA GLY A 61 -2.16 -18.34 1.55
C GLY A 61 -2.90 -17.10 1.02
N LEU A 62 -2.28 -15.92 1.11
CA LEU A 62 -2.84 -14.65 0.63
C LEU A 62 -2.38 -14.44 -0.81
N ILE A 63 -3.21 -14.86 -1.77
CA ILE A 63 -2.90 -14.87 -3.21
C ILE A 63 -3.58 -13.73 -3.98
N THR A 64 -4.62 -13.10 -3.42
CA THR A 64 -5.28 -11.92 -4.01
C THR A 64 -5.17 -10.67 -3.13
N ILE A 65 -5.29 -9.50 -3.75
CA ILE A 65 -5.29 -8.21 -3.03
C ILE A 65 -6.41 -8.16 -2.00
N GLY A 66 -7.60 -8.70 -2.34
CA GLY A 66 -8.73 -8.76 -1.40
C GLY A 66 -8.40 -9.52 -0.12
N GLN A 67 -7.76 -10.69 -0.24
CA GLN A 67 -7.36 -11.49 0.92
C GLN A 67 -6.36 -10.75 1.82
N VAL A 68 -5.40 -10.04 1.22
CA VAL A 68 -4.42 -9.23 1.98
C VAL A 68 -5.12 -8.10 2.74
N VAL A 69 -6.02 -7.36 2.07
CA VAL A 69 -6.75 -6.25 2.70
C VAL A 69 -7.65 -6.76 3.82
N ASP A 70 -8.39 -7.85 3.61
CA ASP A 70 -9.27 -8.43 4.61
C ASP A 70 -8.47 -8.95 5.83
N SER A 71 -7.29 -9.53 5.59
CA SER A 71 -6.35 -9.90 6.66
C SER A 71 -5.95 -8.69 7.49
N ILE A 72 -5.57 -7.57 6.86
CA ILE A 72 -5.18 -6.34 7.58
C ILE A 72 -6.38 -5.76 8.35
N ALA A 73 -7.57 -5.74 7.74
CA ALA A 73 -8.79 -5.19 8.34
C ALA A 73 -9.29 -5.99 9.55
N SER A 74 -9.12 -7.31 9.54
CA SER A 74 -9.49 -8.21 10.65
C SER A 74 -8.64 -8.02 11.91
N GLY A 75 -7.60 -7.18 11.86
CA GLY A 75 -6.63 -7.04 12.95
C GLY A 75 -5.59 -8.15 12.99
N SER A 76 -5.60 -9.08 12.03
CA SER A 76 -4.52 -10.04 11.83
C SER A 76 -3.27 -9.27 11.41
N GLU A 77 -2.36 -9.02 12.36
CA GLU A 77 -1.16 -8.28 12.03
C GLU A 77 -0.34 -9.10 11.03
N LEU A 78 0.01 -8.51 9.89
CA LEU A 78 0.96 -9.12 8.94
C LEU A 78 2.25 -9.56 9.64
N ARG A 79 2.60 -8.91 10.76
CA ARG A 79 3.72 -9.28 11.67
C ARG A 79 3.60 -10.69 12.28
N SER A 80 2.40 -11.22 12.42
CA SER A 80 2.17 -12.59 12.90
C SER A 80 2.53 -13.66 11.86
N ILE A 81 2.62 -13.29 10.57
CA ILE A 81 3.04 -14.21 9.52
C ILE A 81 4.53 -14.55 9.72
N ARG A 82 4.83 -15.85 9.72
CA ARG A 82 6.21 -16.34 9.87
C ARG A 82 7.16 -15.66 8.88
N ASN A 83 8.25 -15.10 9.39
CA ASN A 83 9.29 -14.36 8.66
C ASN A 83 8.83 -13.01 8.05
N CYS A 84 7.67 -12.50 8.43
CA CYS A 84 7.20 -11.16 8.07
C CYS A 84 7.80 -10.11 9.00
N GLY A 85 8.93 -9.53 8.57
CA GLY A 85 9.59 -8.46 9.30
C GLY A 85 8.97 -7.08 9.01
N VAL A 86 9.36 -6.08 9.81
CA VAL A 86 8.89 -4.68 9.68
C VAL A 86 9.01 -4.14 8.25
N LYS A 87 10.11 -4.46 7.56
CA LYS A 87 10.33 -4.04 6.17
C LYS A 87 9.30 -4.63 5.21
N SER A 88 8.98 -5.92 5.34
CA SER A 88 7.98 -6.57 4.48
C SER A 88 6.58 -6.04 4.74
N VAL A 89 6.23 -5.82 6.01
CA VAL A 89 4.94 -5.18 6.36
C VAL A 89 4.82 -3.80 5.72
N ARG A 90 5.87 -2.98 5.86
CA ARG A 90 5.92 -1.63 5.29
C ARG A 90 5.76 -1.67 3.77
N GLU A 91 6.53 -2.50 3.09
CA GLU A 91 6.47 -2.64 1.63
C GLU A 91 5.07 -3.07 1.16
N ILE A 92 4.46 -4.06 1.81
CA ILE A 92 3.10 -4.51 1.47
C ILE A 92 2.09 -3.36 1.60
N GLN A 93 2.15 -2.60 2.70
CA GLN A 93 1.26 -1.47 2.92
C GLN A 93 1.47 -0.33 1.92
N GLU A 94 2.72 -0.05 1.56
CA GLU A 94 3.08 0.96 0.56
C GLU A 94 2.58 0.55 -0.84
N GLN A 95 2.80 -0.69 -1.26
CA GLN A 95 2.36 -1.16 -2.57
C GLN A 95 0.84 -1.24 -2.69
N LEU A 96 0.13 -1.62 -1.63
CA LEU A 96 -1.34 -1.56 -1.60
C LEU A 96 -1.86 -0.13 -1.78
N PHE A 97 -1.24 0.84 -1.12
CA PHE A 97 -1.60 2.26 -1.26
C PHE A 97 -1.38 2.74 -2.70
N ILE A 98 -0.21 2.46 -3.29
CA ILE A 98 0.13 2.81 -4.67
C ILE A 98 -0.88 2.20 -5.65
N TYR A 99 -1.14 0.90 -5.50
CA TYR A 99 -2.06 0.17 -6.37
C TYR A 99 -3.45 0.79 -6.36
N GLN A 100 -3.99 1.09 -5.17
CA GLN A 100 -5.28 1.78 -5.06
C GLN A 100 -5.22 3.17 -5.70
N TYR A 101 -4.21 3.97 -5.38
CA TYR A 101 -4.08 5.33 -5.88
C TYR A 101 -4.15 5.38 -7.40
N PHE A 102 -3.46 4.47 -8.09
CA PHE A 102 -3.51 4.38 -9.55
C PHE A 102 -4.78 3.74 -10.10
N SER A 103 -5.49 2.94 -9.29
CA SER A 103 -6.80 2.38 -9.64
C SER A 103 -7.94 3.40 -9.54
N LEU A 104 -7.74 4.52 -8.82
CA LEU A 104 -8.72 5.60 -8.74
C LEU A 104 -8.78 6.40 -10.06
N PRO A 105 -9.98 6.88 -10.45
CA PRO A 105 -10.13 7.89 -11.50
C PRO A 105 -9.24 9.11 -11.20
N GLN A 106 -8.65 9.70 -12.23
CA GLN A 106 -7.65 10.76 -12.08
C GLN A 106 -8.19 11.95 -11.28
N GLU A 107 -9.44 12.31 -11.48
CA GLU A 107 -10.18 13.37 -10.80
C GLU A 107 -10.42 13.12 -9.31
N LYS A 108 -10.25 11.88 -8.83
CA LYS A 108 -10.42 11.51 -7.40
C LYS A 108 -9.11 11.40 -6.64
N ARG A 109 -7.98 11.45 -7.33
CA ARG A 109 -6.66 11.20 -6.74
C ARG A 109 -6.25 12.28 -5.75
N GLU A 110 -6.49 13.54 -6.09
CA GLU A 110 -6.14 14.68 -5.24
C GLU A 110 -6.97 14.69 -3.94
N ASP A 111 -8.30 14.56 -4.06
CA ASP A 111 -9.21 14.43 -2.90
C ASP A 111 -8.77 13.31 -1.95
N TYR A 112 -8.46 12.13 -2.51
CA TYR A 112 -7.99 10.99 -1.74
C TYR A 112 -6.67 11.27 -1.02
N LEU A 113 -5.73 11.94 -1.67
CA LEU A 113 -4.45 12.32 -1.05
C LEU A 113 -4.66 13.31 0.10
N LEU A 114 -5.54 14.30 -0.08
CA LEU A 114 -5.89 15.25 0.99
C LEU A 114 -6.49 14.54 2.20
N GLU A 115 -7.40 13.59 2.00
CA GLU A 115 -7.95 12.74 3.08
C GLU A 115 -6.85 12.00 3.84
N VAL A 116 -5.93 11.36 3.11
CA VAL A 116 -4.81 10.60 3.68
C VAL A 116 -3.90 11.51 4.49
N VAL A 117 -3.59 12.71 3.98
CA VAL A 117 -2.77 13.69 4.71
C VAL A 117 -3.44 14.08 6.02
N LEU A 118 -4.72 14.47 5.98
CA LEU A 118 -5.49 14.86 7.16
C LEU A 118 -5.55 13.73 8.21
N MET A 119 -5.64 12.47 7.78
CA MET A 119 -5.63 11.31 8.68
C MET A 119 -4.29 11.10 9.42
N ASN A 120 -3.17 11.55 8.86
CA ASN A 120 -1.83 11.33 9.39
C ASN A 120 -1.18 12.57 10.01
N GLN A 121 -1.92 13.68 10.17
CA GLN A 121 -1.43 14.94 10.75
C GLN A 121 -1.18 14.93 12.28
N LYS A 122 -1.15 13.77 12.95
CA LYS A 122 -0.96 13.65 14.41
C LYS A 122 0.33 12.94 14.81
#